data_AF-A0A800JAU3-F1
#
_entry.id   AF-A0A800JAU3-F1
#
_cell.length_a   1.000
_cell.length_b   1.000
_cell.length_c   1.000
_cell.angle_alpha   90.00
_cell.angle_beta   90.00
_cell.angle_gamma   90.00
#
_symmetry.space_group_name_H-M   'P 1'
#
loop_
_entity.id
_entity.type
_entity.pdbx_description
1 polymer ?
#
loop_
_entity_poly.entity_id
_entity_poly.type
_entity_poly.pdbx_seq_one_letter_code
_entity_poly.pdbx_strand_id
1 'polypeptide(L)'
;MMKMLSKITLTSTFMFLLVHTTYAACGITSGSINILANDFPALRTYTDTARACAGAGADFKVNHTSEHSNLAMAALSANPAE
;
A
#
# COMPACT_ATOMS: atom_id res chain seq x y z
N MET A 1 -3.82 2.02 -51.47
CA MET A 1 -4.43 1.35 -50.29
C MET A 1 -3.37 0.77 -49.35
N MET A 2 -2.37 0.01 -49.82
CA MET A 2 -1.26 -0.55 -49.01
C MET A 2 -0.51 0.48 -48.12
N LYS A 3 -0.27 1.70 -48.64
CA LYS A 3 0.43 2.78 -47.92
C LYS A 3 -0.36 3.38 -46.73
N MET A 4 -1.69 3.38 -46.78
CA MET A 4 -2.52 3.81 -45.63
C MET A 4 -2.62 2.70 -44.59
N LEU A 5 -2.69 1.44 -45.04
CA LEU A 5 -2.70 0.28 -44.15
C LEU A 5 -1.42 0.21 -43.30
N SER A 6 -0.25 0.37 -43.92
CA SER A 6 1.05 0.38 -43.21
C SER A 6 1.18 1.50 -42.18
N LYS A 7 0.62 2.69 -42.46
CA LYS A 7 0.62 3.81 -41.51
C LYS A 7 -0.28 3.55 -40.31
N ILE A 8 -1.43 2.90 -40.52
CA ILE A 8 -2.38 2.54 -39.46
C ILE A 8 -1.80 1.44 -38.56
N THR A 9 -1.07 0.46 -39.13
CA THR A 9 -0.40 -0.58 -38.33
C THR A 9 0.71 0.02 -37.46
N LEU A 10 1.48 0.98 -37.99
CA LEU A 10 2.56 1.62 -37.24
C LEU A 10 2.05 2.50 -36.09
N THR A 11 0.98 3.27 -36.29
CA THR A 11 0.39 4.10 -35.23
C THR A 11 -0.33 3.28 -34.16
N SER A 12 -0.97 2.16 -34.54
CA SER A 12 -1.63 1.27 -33.57
C SER A 12 -0.62 0.62 -32.61
N THR A 13 0.58 0.29 -33.08
CA THR A 13 1.62 -0.35 -32.26
C THR A 13 2.19 0.61 -31.20
N PHE A 14 2.27 1.91 -31.50
CA PHE A 14 2.74 2.94 -30.56
C PHE A 14 1.77 3.18 -29.40
N MET A 15 0.48 2.95 -29.59
CA MET A 15 -0.54 3.20 -28.55
C MET A 15 -0.48 2.18 -27.40
N PHE A 16 0.04 0.97 -27.65
CA PHE A 16 0.22 -0.05 -26.62
C PHE A 16 1.41 0.22 -25.69
N LEU A 17 2.37 1.05 -26.10
CA LEU A 17 3.55 1.39 -25.30
C LEU A 17 3.25 2.40 -24.17
N LEU A 18 2.06 2.99 -24.16
CA LEU A 18 1.65 3.98 -23.16
C LEU A 18 0.75 3.38 -22.06
N VAL A 19 0.49 2.08 -22.09
CA VAL A 19 -0.25 1.39 -21.02
C VAL A 19 0.67 1.20 -19.82
N HIS A 20 0.71 2.21 -18.95
CA HIS A 20 1.30 2.08 -17.62
C HIS A 20 0.23 1.62 -16.64
N THR A 21 0.47 0.48 -15.98
CA THR A 21 -0.29 0.09 -14.79
C THR A 21 0.21 0.92 -13.62
N THR A 22 -0.51 1.98 -13.25
CA THR A 22 -0.21 2.72 -12.03
C THR A 22 -0.69 1.90 -10.84
N TYR A 23 0.13 0.94 -10.41
CA TYR A 23 0.03 0.46 -9.04
C TYR A 23 0.38 1.64 -8.15
N ALA A 24 -0.57 2.11 -7.35
CA ALA A 24 -0.25 2.95 -6.20
C ALA A 24 0.49 2.08 -5.18
N ALA A 25 1.73 1.67 -5.52
CA ALA A 25 2.65 1.16 -4.53
C ALA A 25 2.75 2.26 -3.49
N CYS A 26 2.41 1.96 -2.23
CA CYS A 26 2.18 2.97 -1.20
C CYS A 26 3.46 3.71 -0.76
N GLY A 27 4.53 3.70 -1.57
CA GLY A 27 5.75 4.47 -1.40
C GLY A 27 6.63 4.00 -0.25
N ILE A 28 6.16 3.09 0.60
CA ILE A 28 6.90 2.59 1.76
C ILE A 28 7.93 1.57 1.29
N THR A 29 9.17 2.00 1.14
CA THR A 29 10.30 1.16 0.73
C THR A 29 11.07 0.59 1.92
N SER A 30 11.06 1.27 3.06
CA SER A 30 11.75 0.86 4.29
C SER A 30 11.21 1.58 5.53
N GLY A 31 11.44 1.02 6.72
CA GLY A 31 11.03 1.61 8.01
C GLY A 31 10.26 0.62 8.89
N SER A 32 9.76 1.10 10.02
CA SER A 32 8.85 0.35 10.90
C SER A 32 7.49 1.03 10.90
N ILE A 33 6.45 0.25 10.64
CA ILE A 33 5.04 0.63 10.76
C ILE A 33 4.50 -0.18 11.93
N ASN A 34 4.16 0.49 13.02
CA ASN A 34 3.45 -0.11 14.14
C ASN A 34 2.05 0.51 14.17
N ILE A 35 1.02 -0.32 14.38
CA ILE A 35 -0.37 0.13 14.47
C ILE A 35 -1.02 -0.46 15.72
N LEU A 36 -1.34 0.41 16.68
CA LEU A 36 -2.25 0.11 17.77
C LEU A 36 -3.70 0.31 17.32
N ALA A 37 -4.50 -0.75 17.39
CA ALA A 37 -5.90 -0.72 17.02
C ALA A 37 -6.79 -1.39 18.07
N ASN A 38 -8.05 -0.98 18.13
CA ASN A 38 -9.04 -1.72 18.90
C ASN A 38 -9.27 -3.11 18.27
N ASP A 39 -9.63 -4.10 19.07
CA ASP A 39 -9.93 -5.46 18.57
C ASP A 39 -11.34 -5.56 17.98
N PHE A 40 -11.61 -4.74 16.97
CA PHE A 40 -12.81 -4.84 16.16
C PHE A 40 -12.51 -5.55 14.83
N PRO A 41 -13.38 -6.46 14.37
CA PRO A 41 -13.20 -7.18 13.12
C PRO A 41 -13.00 -6.25 11.91
N ALA A 42 -13.68 -5.10 11.89
CA ALA A 42 -13.54 -4.12 10.83
C ALA A 42 -12.11 -3.52 10.74
N LEU A 43 -11.45 -3.33 11.90
CA LEU A 43 -10.11 -2.76 11.95
C LEU A 43 -9.04 -3.76 11.50
N ARG A 44 -9.27 -5.06 11.70
CA ARG A 44 -8.38 -6.12 11.21
C ARG A 44 -8.29 -6.09 9.68
N THR A 45 -9.46 -5.98 9.02
CA THR A 45 -9.52 -5.82 7.56
C THR A 45 -8.81 -4.54 7.08
N TYR A 46 -8.96 -3.44 7.81
CA TYR A 46 -8.29 -2.19 7.50
C TYR A 46 -6.76 -2.32 7.59
N THR A 47 -6.26 -2.91 8.67
CA THR A 47 -4.81 -3.11 8.88
C THR A 47 -4.23 -4.13 7.91
N ASP A 48 -4.99 -5.15 7.49
CA ASP A 48 -4.56 -6.09 6.46
C ASP A 48 -4.47 -5.41 5.08
N THR A 49 -5.40 -4.50 4.79
CA THR A 49 -5.33 -3.66 3.58
C THR A 49 -4.11 -2.72 3.65
N ALA A 50 -3.83 -2.14 4.82
CA ALA A 50 -2.65 -1.32 5.05
C ALA A 50 -1.34 -2.15 4.97
N ARG A 51 -1.35 -3.43 5.33
CA ARG A 51 -0.19 -4.32 5.15
C ARG A 51 0.16 -4.49 3.68
N ALA A 52 -0.82 -4.47 2.76
CA ALA A 52 -0.55 -4.49 1.32
C ALA A 52 0.23 -3.25 0.83
N CYS A 53 0.23 -2.17 1.62
CA CYS A 53 1.03 -0.97 1.37
C CYS A 53 2.48 -1.06 1.89
N ALA A 54 2.80 -1.99 2.78
CA ALA A 54 4.14 -2.17 3.30
C ALA A 54 5.00 -2.89 2.24
N GLY A 55 6.02 -2.21 1.71
CA GLY A 55 6.99 -2.83 0.81
C GLY A 55 7.88 -3.85 1.54
N ALA A 56 8.58 -4.69 0.77
CA ALA A 56 9.39 -5.79 1.31
C ALA A 56 10.49 -5.39 2.31
N GLY A 57 10.87 -4.10 2.36
CA GLY A 57 11.86 -3.56 3.31
C GLY A 57 11.26 -2.92 4.57
N ALA A 58 9.94 -2.94 4.75
CA ALA A 58 9.28 -2.36 5.91
C ALA A 58 8.84 -3.44 6.92
N ASP A 59 9.13 -3.22 8.21
CA ASP A 59 8.61 -4.06 9.30
C ASP A 59 7.21 -3.57 9.69
N PHE A 60 6.21 -4.42 9.56
CA PHE A 60 4.80 -4.07 9.79
C PHE A 60 4.24 -4.87 10.97
N LYS A 61 3.95 -4.19 12.07
CA LYS A 61 3.39 -4.76 13.30
C LYS A 61 2.05 -4.11 13.61
N VAL A 62 1.13 -4.92 14.11
CA VAL A 62 -0.20 -4.47 14.50
C VAL A 62 -0.55 -5.11 15.82
N ASN A 63 -0.97 -4.30 16.78
CA ASN A 63 -1.43 -4.73 18.08
C ASN A 63 -2.93 -4.42 18.21
N HIS A 64 -3.75 -5.47 18.12
CA HIS A 64 -5.19 -5.37 18.35
C HIS A 64 -5.51 -5.72 19.79
N THR A 65 -6.14 -4.79 20.52
CA THR A 65 -6.49 -5.00 21.92
C THR A 65 -7.75 -4.23 22.31
N SER A 66 -8.53 -4.75 23.26
CA SER A 66 -9.62 -4.01 23.90
C SER A 66 -9.11 -2.81 24.70
N GLU A 67 -7.86 -2.87 25.17
CA GLU A 67 -7.23 -1.88 26.01
C GLU A 67 -6.51 -0.77 25.22
N HIS A 68 -6.80 -0.62 23.92
CA HIS A 68 -6.11 0.33 23.04
C HIS A 68 -6.13 1.76 23.60
N SER A 69 -7.23 2.16 24.26
CA SER A 69 -7.35 3.50 24.85
C SER A 69 -6.35 3.74 25.99
N ASN A 70 -5.99 2.70 26.74
CA ASN A 70 -5.02 2.77 27.82
C ASN A 70 -3.58 2.84 27.30
N LEU A 71 -3.34 2.32 26.09
CA LEU A 71 -2.02 2.26 25.47
C LEU A 71 -1.75 3.41 24.49
N ALA A 72 -2.78 4.14 24.03
CA ALA A 72 -2.67 5.17 22.99
C ALA A 72 -1.60 6.24 23.28
N MET A 73 -1.41 6.62 24.54
CA MET A 73 -0.38 7.59 24.93
C MET A 73 1.03 6.99 24.89
N ALA A 74 1.19 5.74 25.29
CA ALA A 74 2.47 5.04 25.21
C ALA A 74 2.85 4.74 23.75
N ALA A 75 1.86 4.38 22.93
CA ALA A 75 1.97 4.09 21.51
C ALA A 75 2.52 5.28 20.69
N LEU A 76 2.13 6.51 21.05
CA LEU A 76 2.67 7.74 20.46
C LEU A 76 4.09 8.12 20.95
N SER A 77 4.62 7.41 21.94
CA SER A 77 5.98 7.61 22.43
C SER A 77 7.00 6.99 21.46
N ALA A 78 8.25 7.44 21.54
CA ALA A 78 9.33 6.89 20.71
C ALA A 78 9.68 5.43 21.08
N ASN A 79 9.33 4.99 22.31
CA ASN A 79 9.58 3.63 22.76
C ASN A 79 8.67 3.21 23.94
N PRO A 80 7.85 2.14 23.80
CA PRO A 80 7.54 1.44 22.56
C PRO A 80 6.65 2.30 21.66
N ALA A 81 6.99 2.40 20.37
CA ALA A 81 6.13 3.01 19.37
C ALA A 81 5.17 1.93 18.85
N GLU A 82 3.86 2.20 18.94
CA GLU A 82 2.77 1.32 18.49
C GLU A 82 1.73 2.11 17.69
#